data_AF-A0AA38J8S8-F1
#
_entry.id   AF-A0AA38J8S8-F1
#
_cell.length_a   1.000
_cell.length_b   1.000
_cell.length_c   1.000
_cell.angle_alpha   90.00
_cell.angle_beta   90.00
_cell.angle_gamma   90.00
#
_symmetry.space_group_name_H-M   'P 1'
#
loop_
_entity.id
_entity.type
_entity.pdbx_description
1 polymer ?
#
loop_
_entity_poly.entity_id
_entity_poly.type
_entity_poly.pdbx_seq_one_letter_code
_entity_poly.pdbx_strand_id
1 'polypeptide(L)'
;MDYVKKKKNKSRAIVGSSTSSTGLLEATPKKAYIHIYRLMPDISLEQIIDHIKPQAPEVTVQKLDSRHSKNYSSFQVTVNYENRESIMDPGIWLDGTRLNRSFHLRQKIKLST
;
A
#
# COMPACT_ATOMS: atom_id res chain seq x y z
N MET A 1 -36.24 8.89 19.65
CA MET A 1 -35.25 7.99 20.27
C MET A 1 -34.06 7.89 19.31
N ASP A 2 -33.04 8.70 19.54
CA ASP A 2 -31.86 8.78 18.67
C ASP A 2 -30.79 7.78 19.11
N TYR A 3 -30.48 6.83 18.24
CA TYR A 3 -29.52 5.76 18.52
C TYR A 3 -28.08 6.28 18.30
N VAL A 4 -27.38 6.61 19.37
CA VAL A 4 -25.95 7.02 19.31
C VAL A 4 -25.07 5.77 19.27
N LYS A 5 -24.49 5.44 18.12
CA LYS A 5 -23.51 4.35 17.97
C LYS A 5 -22.24 4.68 18.79
N LYS A 6 -21.99 3.95 19.88
CA LYS A 6 -20.73 4.01 20.64
C LYS A 6 -19.54 3.65 19.75
N LYS A 7 -18.61 4.59 19.57
CA LYS A 7 -17.32 4.38 18.87
C LYS A 7 -16.48 3.39 19.68
N LYS A 8 -16.12 2.24 19.10
CA LYS A 8 -15.22 1.27 19.75
C LYS A 8 -13.84 1.91 19.93
N ASN A 9 -13.34 1.96 21.17
CA ASN A 9 -11.97 2.39 21.45
C ASN A 9 -11.00 1.38 20.82
N LYS A 10 -10.22 1.83 19.84
CA LYS A 10 -9.12 1.03 19.31
C LYS A 10 -7.98 1.10 20.33
N SER A 11 -7.66 -0.02 20.97
CA SER A 11 -6.44 -0.15 21.77
C SER A 11 -5.24 0.27 20.92
N ARG A 12 -4.40 1.18 21.44
CA ARG A 12 -3.16 1.58 20.79
C ARG A 12 -2.10 0.53 21.11
N ALA A 13 -1.54 -0.10 20.09
CA ALA A 13 -0.38 -0.96 20.26
C ALA A 13 0.81 -0.14 20.76
N ILE A 14 1.62 -0.73 21.64
CA ILE A 14 2.89 -0.16 22.09
C ILE A 14 3.92 -0.41 20.99
N VAL A 15 4.65 0.63 20.59
CA VAL A 15 5.73 0.55 19.58
C VAL A 15 7.06 0.56 20.32
N GLY A 16 7.91 -0.45 20.10
CA GLY A 16 9.26 -0.48 20.64
C GLY A 16 10.16 0.56 19.97
N SER A 17 11.03 1.20 20.74
CA SER A 17 11.96 2.25 20.27
C SER A 17 13.44 1.89 20.47
N SER A 18 13.74 0.63 20.77
CA SER A 18 15.11 0.16 21.03
C SER A 18 15.88 0.02 19.73
N THR A 19 17.05 0.65 19.64
CA THR A 19 17.99 0.55 18.51
C THR A 19 18.97 -0.62 18.61
N SER A 20 19.07 -1.25 19.78
CA SER A 20 19.95 -2.41 20.00
C SER A 20 19.33 -3.68 19.41
N SER A 21 19.81 -4.08 18.24
CA SER A 21 19.55 -5.41 17.67
C SER A 21 20.46 -6.44 18.36
N THR A 22 19.88 -7.34 19.14
CA THR A 22 20.62 -8.47 19.74
C THR A 22 20.83 -9.62 18.75
N GLY A 23 20.42 -9.47 17.48
CA GLY A 23 20.45 -10.50 16.44
C GLY A 23 19.44 -11.65 16.64
N LEU A 24 18.87 -11.78 17.85
CA LEU A 24 17.89 -12.81 18.20
C LEU A 24 16.46 -12.45 17.78
N LEU A 25 16.14 -11.16 17.72
CA LEU A 25 14.82 -10.64 17.36
C LEU A 25 14.97 -9.46 16.42
N GLU A 26 14.32 -9.52 15.26
CA GLU A 26 14.30 -8.45 14.27
C GLU A 26 12.85 -8.04 13.98
N ALA A 27 12.58 -6.74 14.02
CA ALA A 27 11.27 -6.21 13.69
C ALA A 27 11.12 -6.14 12.17
N THR A 28 10.06 -6.73 11.62
CA THR A 28 9.78 -6.62 10.19
C THR A 28 9.37 -5.19 9.83
N PRO A 29 9.94 -4.58 8.77
CA PRO A 29 9.55 -3.26 8.33
C PRO A 29 8.08 -3.24 7.95
N LYS A 30 7.38 -2.21 8.41
CA LYS A 30 5.98 -2.01 8.08
C LYS A 30 5.86 -1.72 6.58
N LYS A 31 4.99 -2.46 5.89
CA LYS A 31 4.66 -2.19 4.49
C LYS A 31 3.45 -1.27 4.38
N ALA A 32 3.45 -0.41 3.37
CA ALA A 32 2.33 0.40 2.94
C ALA A 32 1.82 -0.10 1.60
N TYR A 33 0.51 -0.05 1.43
CA TYR A 33 -0.17 -0.54 0.25
C TYR A 33 -0.99 0.57 -0.37
N ILE A 34 -0.79 0.77 -1.66
CA ILE A 34 -1.29 1.90 -2.40
C ILE A 34 -2.00 1.34 -3.63
N HIS A 35 -3.26 1.70 -3.79
CA HIS A 35 -4.03 1.37 -4.96
C HIS A 35 -3.96 2.54 -5.94
N ILE A 36 -3.43 2.28 -7.12
CA ILE A 36 -3.29 3.23 -8.21
C ILE A 36 -4.25 2.82 -9.32
N TYR A 37 -5.03 3.76 -9.82
CA TYR A 37 -6.08 3.48 -10.80
C TYR A 37 -6.30 4.65 -11.75
N ARG A 38 -7.06 4.37 -12.83
CA ARG A 38 -7.22 5.24 -14.01
C ARG A 38 -5.93 5.43 -14.83
N LEU A 39 -5.07 4.43 -14.83
CA LEU A 39 -3.93 4.37 -15.74
C LEU A 39 -4.37 3.81 -17.10
N MET A 40 -3.59 4.10 -18.15
CA MET A 40 -3.83 3.54 -19.49
C MET A 40 -3.87 2.00 -19.43
N PRO A 41 -4.77 1.34 -20.18
CA PRO A 41 -4.95 -0.11 -20.12
C PRO A 41 -3.68 -0.89 -20.50
N ASP A 42 -2.89 -0.32 -21.41
CA ASP A 42 -1.69 -0.91 -21.99
C ASP A 42 -0.42 -0.69 -21.16
N ILE A 43 -0.50 0.04 -20.04
CA ILE A 43 0.64 0.22 -19.15
C ILE A 43 1.10 -1.13 -18.60
N SER A 44 2.40 -1.37 -18.71
CA SER A 44 3.06 -2.57 -18.19
C SER A 44 3.42 -2.41 -16.71
N LEU A 45 3.62 -3.53 -16.04
CA LEU A 45 4.06 -3.53 -14.64
C LEU A 45 5.46 -2.91 -14.49
N GLU A 46 6.35 -3.20 -15.43
CA GLU A 46 7.73 -2.71 -15.46
C GLU A 46 7.76 -1.18 -15.52
N GLN A 47 6.93 -0.56 -16.36
CA GLN A 47 6.85 0.91 -16.46
C GLN A 47 6.48 1.56 -15.12
N ILE A 48 5.58 0.95 -14.35
CA ILE A 48 5.19 1.46 -13.03
C ILE A 48 6.31 1.24 -12.02
N ILE A 49 6.97 0.08 -12.05
CA ILE A 49 8.11 -0.21 -11.18
C ILE A 49 9.20 0.82 -11.43
N ASP A 50 9.60 1.02 -12.68
CA ASP A 50 10.66 1.96 -13.06
C ASP A 50 10.33 3.41 -12.71
N HIS A 51 9.06 3.79 -12.80
CA HIS A 51 8.60 5.11 -12.38
C HIS A 51 8.70 5.33 -10.85
N ILE A 52 8.43 4.30 -10.06
CA ILE A 52 8.39 4.39 -8.59
C ILE A 52 9.77 4.16 -7.95
N LYS A 53 10.62 3.34 -8.59
CA LYS A 53 11.92 2.90 -8.07
C LYS A 53 12.84 4.04 -7.58
N PRO A 54 12.88 5.23 -8.21
CA PRO A 54 13.67 6.36 -7.71
C PRO A 54 13.23 6.86 -6.33
N GLN A 55 11.94 6.74 -6.01
CA GLN A 55 11.35 7.17 -4.73
C GLN A 55 11.31 6.03 -3.70
N ALA A 56 11.17 4.79 -4.16
CA ALA A 56 11.12 3.62 -3.32
C ALA A 56 11.80 2.41 -4.01
N PRO A 57 13.05 2.07 -3.64
CA PRO A 57 13.78 0.98 -4.30
C PRO A 57 13.14 -0.39 -4.01
N GLU A 58 12.58 -0.58 -2.81
CA GLU A 58 11.85 -1.78 -2.42
C GLU A 58 10.36 -1.69 -2.79
N VAL A 59 10.08 -1.66 -4.10
CA VAL A 59 8.72 -1.65 -4.63
C VAL A 59 8.30 -3.01 -5.16
N THR A 60 7.08 -3.42 -4.83
CA THR A 60 6.42 -4.58 -5.44
C THR A 60 5.09 -4.13 -6.02
N VAL A 61 4.85 -4.42 -7.29
CA VAL A 61 3.64 -3.99 -8.01
C VAL A 61 2.87 -5.22 -8.47
N GLN A 62 1.56 -5.20 -8.27
CA GLN A 62 0.63 -6.23 -8.74
C GLN A 62 -0.45 -5.59 -9.59
N LYS A 63 -0.72 -6.13 -10.78
CA LYS A 63 -1.84 -5.69 -11.62
C LYS A 63 -3.13 -6.20 -10.99
N LEU A 64 -4.11 -5.31 -10.85
CA LEU A 64 -5.43 -5.64 -10.34
C LEU A 64 -6.42 -5.75 -11.51
N ASP A 65 -7.32 -6.73 -11.42
CA ASP A 65 -8.43 -6.85 -12.35
C ASP A 65 -9.42 -5.70 -12.12
N SER A 66 -9.40 -4.73 -13.03
CA SER A 66 -10.35 -3.63 -13.04
C SER A 66 -11.69 -4.08 -13.61
N ARG A 67 -12.79 -3.60 -13.02
CA ARG A 67 -14.15 -3.76 -13.56
C ARG A 67 -14.27 -3.26 -15.01
N HIS A 68 -13.44 -2.28 -15.39
CA HIS A 68 -13.41 -1.70 -16.73
C HIS A 68 -11.99 -1.77 -17.31
N SER A 69 -11.43 -2.98 -17.35
CA SER A 69 -10.07 -3.25 -17.85
C SER A 69 -9.78 -2.75 -19.27
N LYS A 70 -10.80 -2.59 -20.11
CA LYS A 70 -10.68 -2.00 -21.46
C LYS A 70 -10.41 -0.49 -21.44
N ASN A 71 -10.88 0.22 -20.41
CA ASN A 71 -10.81 1.68 -20.34
C ASN A 71 -9.63 2.13 -19.48
N TYR A 72 -9.31 1.37 -18.44
CA TYR A 72 -8.20 1.68 -17.56
C TYR A 72 -7.69 0.44 -16.84
N SER A 73 -6.43 0.52 -16.43
CA SER A 73 -5.78 -0.44 -15.56
C SER A 73 -5.70 0.07 -14.12
N SER A 74 -5.60 -0.89 -13.20
CA SER A 74 -5.43 -0.66 -11.76
C SER A 74 -4.27 -1.50 -11.26
N PHE A 75 -3.54 -0.98 -10.29
CA PHE A 75 -2.36 -1.61 -9.72
C PHE A 75 -2.32 -1.45 -8.21
N GLN A 76 -1.88 -2.49 -7.53
CA GLN A 76 -1.51 -2.45 -6.14
C GLN A 76 0.00 -2.30 -6.03
N VAL A 77 0.44 -1.21 -5.42
CA VAL A 77 1.84 -0.92 -5.13
C VAL A 77 2.08 -1.19 -3.65
N THR A 78 3.11 -1.96 -3.35
CA THR A 78 3.57 -2.27 -2.01
C THR A 78 4.97 -1.69 -1.82
N VAL A 79 5.15 -0.90 -0.77
CA VAL A 79 6.44 -0.27 -0.43
C VAL A 79 6.67 -0.26 1.08
N ASN A 80 7.88 0.10 1.51
CA ASN A 80 8.13 0.43 2.92
C ASN A 80 7.28 1.63 3.35
N TYR A 81 6.79 1.58 4.59
CA TYR A 81 5.91 2.62 5.13
C TYR A 81 6.57 4.00 5.15
N GLU A 82 7.89 4.05 5.30
CA GLU A 82 8.72 5.26 5.26
C GLU A 82 8.62 5.97 3.90
N ASN A 83 8.59 5.21 2.80
CA ASN A 83 8.54 5.76 1.44
C ASN A 83 7.10 6.06 0.98
N ARG A 84 6.09 5.81 1.82
CA ARG A 84 4.68 5.98 1.45
C ARG A 84 4.37 7.42 1.04
N GLU A 85 4.93 8.39 1.74
CA GLU A 85 4.60 9.80 1.55
C GLU A 85 5.16 10.32 0.23
N SER A 86 6.38 9.94 -0.12
CA SER A 86 6.97 10.23 -1.44
C SER A 86 6.12 9.71 -2.58
N ILE A 87 5.54 8.51 -2.44
CA ILE A 87 4.66 7.93 -3.48
C ILE A 87 3.28 8.59 -3.53
N MET A 88 2.80 9.10 -2.39
CA MET A 88 1.50 9.79 -2.31
C MET A 88 1.56 11.23 -2.78
N ASP A 89 2.75 11.75 -3.11
CA ASP A 89 2.91 13.08 -3.68
C ASP A 89 2.24 13.14 -5.06
N PRO A 90 1.24 14.01 -5.29
CA PRO A 90 0.65 14.16 -6.61
C PRO A 90 1.65 14.62 -7.67
N GLY A 91 2.74 15.29 -7.29
CA GLY A 91 3.72 15.85 -8.23
C GLY A 91 4.48 14.82 -9.05
N ILE A 92 4.56 13.56 -8.61
CA ILE A 92 5.24 12.50 -9.35
C ILE A 92 4.33 11.84 -10.40
N TRP A 93 3.00 11.99 -10.28
CA TRP A 93 2.03 11.26 -11.09
C TRP A 93 1.54 12.06 -12.29
N LEU A 94 1.22 11.34 -13.37
CA LEU A 94 0.57 11.92 -14.54
C LEU A 94 -0.82 12.44 -14.18
N ASP A 95 -1.23 13.53 -14.86
CA ASP A 95 -2.55 14.11 -14.67
C ASP A 95 -3.67 13.08 -14.89
N GLY A 96 -4.71 13.15 -14.06
CA GLY A 96 -5.82 12.21 -14.06
C GLY A 96 -5.57 10.86 -13.34
N THR A 97 -4.31 10.54 -12.99
CA THR A 97 -3.98 9.37 -12.16
C THR A 97 -4.57 9.52 -10.77
N ARG A 98 -5.11 8.44 -10.21
CA ARG A 98 -5.67 8.47 -8.85
C ARG A 98 -4.98 7.46 -7.97
N LEU A 99 -4.74 7.88 -6.73
CA LEU A 99 -4.16 7.06 -5.68
C LEU A 99 -5.15 6.94 -4.53
N ASN A 100 -5.18 5.76 -3.92
CA ASN A 100 -5.87 5.54 -2.68
C ASN A 100 -5.00 4.69 -1.76
N ARG A 101 -5.09 4.93 -0.46
CA ARG A 101 -4.47 4.05 0.54
C ARG A 101 -5.26 2.74 0.52
N SER A 102 -4.61 1.67 0.07
CA SER A 102 -5.23 0.36 0.08
C SER A 102 -5.21 -0.16 1.52
N PHE A 103 -6.39 -0.35 2.10
CA PHE A 103 -6.50 -1.05 3.37
C PHE A 103 -6.47 -2.54 3.07
N HIS A 104 -5.49 -3.26 3.63
CA HIS A 104 -5.59 -4.71 3.68
C HIS A 104 -6.88 -5.07 4.45
N LEU A 105 -7.82 -5.72 3.77
CA LEU A 105 -8.67 -6.69 4.43
C LEU A 105 -7.72 -7.69 5.08
N ARG A 106 -7.86 -7.92 6.39
CA ARG A 106 -7.04 -8.87 7.16
C ARG A 106 -6.91 -10.14 6.34
N GLN A 107 -5.69 -10.49 5.93
CA GLN A 107 -5.44 -11.78 5.32
C GLN A 107 -5.86 -12.83 6.35
N LYS A 108 -6.87 -13.65 6.02
CA LYS A 108 -7.19 -14.84 6.81
C LYS A 108 -6.00 -15.77 6.67
N ILE A 109 -5.14 -15.81 7.67
CA ILE A 109 -4.08 -16.81 7.76
C ILE A 109 -4.81 -18.17 7.77
N LYS A 110 -4.72 -18.91 6.67
CA LYS A 110 -5.07 -20.33 6.69
C LYS A 110 -3.88 -21.02 7.35
N LEU A 111 -4.02 -21.33 8.63
CA LEU A 111 -3.14 -22.30 9.28
C LEU A 111 -3.32 -23.62 8.55
N SER A 112 -2.27 -24.12 7.90
CA SER A 112 -2.20 -25.50 7.44
C SER A 112 -2.04 -26.39 8.68
N THR A 113 -3.10 -27.12 9.02
CA THR A 113 -3.09 -28.21 10.00
C THR A 113 -2.40 -29.44 9.41
#